data_AF-A0A350BDW7-F1
#
_entry.id   AF-A0A350BDW7-F1
#
_cell.length_a   1.000
_cell.length_b   1.000
_cell.length_c   1.000
_cell.angle_alpha   90.00
_cell.angle_beta   90.00
_cell.angle_gamma   90.00
#
_symmetry.space_group_name_H-M   'P 1'
#
loop_
_entity.id
_entity.type
_entity.pdbx_description
1 polymer ?
#
loop_
_entity_poly.entity_id
_entity_poly.type
_entity_poly.pdbx_seq_one_letter_code
_entity_poly.pdbx_strand_id
1 'polypeptide(L)'
;MSYKNTLTSSEILAKKFRANVKGYDADEVDAFLDGVLEEFRHYEDFLKNELPALEKDGAKLESLSKKNQELEIELAVLKEKFNGLTRHDTLDVNQNNLELHKRISLLEKALYRLGQDPTKIK
;
A
#
# COMPACT_ATOMS: atom_id res chain seq x y z
N MET A 1 -16.38 16.09 -17.83
CA MET A 1 -16.54 16.06 -19.30
C MET A 1 -16.83 14.62 -19.69
N SER A 2 -18.09 14.28 -20.00
CA SER A 2 -18.45 12.91 -20.42
C SER A 2 -18.24 12.79 -21.93
N TYR A 3 -17.11 12.24 -22.36
CA TYR A 3 -16.95 11.78 -23.74
C TYR A 3 -17.80 10.52 -23.92
N LYS A 4 -18.96 10.68 -24.56
CA LYS A 4 -19.79 9.54 -24.95
C LYS A 4 -19.35 9.14 -26.36
N ASN A 5 -18.73 7.97 -26.50
CA ASN A 5 -18.43 7.42 -27.82
C ASN A 5 -19.74 7.31 -28.61
N THR A 6 -19.78 7.98 -29.75
CA THR A 6 -20.93 8.03 -30.65
C THR A 6 -20.95 6.89 -31.65
N LEU A 7 -19.83 6.19 -31.81
CA LEU A 7 -19.69 5.00 -32.65
C LEU A 7 -18.98 3.88 -31.91
N THR A 8 -19.42 2.65 -32.16
CA THR A 8 -18.78 1.39 -31.74
C THR A 8 -18.25 0.62 -32.94
N SER A 9 -17.30 -0.28 -32.72
CA SER A 9 -16.76 -1.18 -33.75
C SER A 9 -17.90 -1.95 -34.46
N SER A 10 -18.90 -2.41 -33.71
CA SER A 10 -20.07 -3.10 -34.27
C SER A 10 -20.90 -2.22 -35.20
N GLU A 11 -21.05 -0.93 -34.88
CA GLU A 11 -21.78 0.02 -35.71
C GLU A 11 -21.04 0.39 -37.00
N ILE A 12 -19.70 0.42 -36.95
CA ILE A 12 -18.86 0.62 -38.15
C ILE A 12 -19.03 -0.57 -39.09
N LEU A 13 -18.93 -1.80 -38.58
CA LEU A 13 -19.10 -3.03 -39.38
C LEU A 13 -20.50 -3.15 -40.00
N ALA A 14 -21.55 -2.74 -39.28
CA ALA A 14 -22.92 -2.82 -39.77
C ALA A 14 -23.31 -1.66 -40.72
N LYS A 15 -22.43 -0.67 -40.91
CA LYS A 15 -22.75 0.52 -41.69
C LYS A 15 -22.88 0.19 -43.17
N LYS A 16 -24.05 0.50 -43.74
CA LYS A 16 -24.28 0.41 -45.19
C LYS A 16 -24.37 1.80 -45.80
N PHE A 17 -23.53 2.06 -46.80
CA PHE A 17 -23.55 3.31 -47.56
C PHE A 17 -24.50 3.20 -48.75
N ARG A 18 -25.04 4.34 -49.18
CA ARG A 18 -25.85 4.42 -50.41
C ARG A 18 -24.90 4.68 -51.58
N ALA A 19 -25.03 3.90 -52.65
CA ALA A 19 -24.27 4.12 -53.88
C ALA A 19 -24.75 5.40 -54.61
N ASN A 20 -23.80 6.15 -55.17
CA ASN A 20 -24.06 7.34 -55.99
C ASN A 20 -23.16 7.33 -57.22
N VAL A 21 -23.63 7.92 -58.33
CA VAL A 21 -22.97 7.88 -59.66
C VAL A 21 -21.60 8.58 -59.67
N LYS A 22 -21.34 9.49 -58.72
CA LYS A 22 -20.02 10.10 -58.46
C LYS A 22 -19.53 9.82 -57.03
N GLY A 23 -19.78 8.61 -56.53
CA GLY A 23 -19.35 8.17 -55.21
C GLY A 23 -17.90 7.68 -55.20
N TYR A 24 -17.40 7.41 -53.99
CA TYR A 24 -16.17 6.65 -53.79
C TYR A 24 -16.34 5.21 -54.24
N ASP A 25 -15.23 4.57 -54.58
CA ASP A 25 -15.20 3.14 -54.88
C ASP A 25 -15.55 2.34 -53.60
N ALA A 26 -16.42 1.35 -53.74
CA ALA A 26 -16.92 0.59 -52.60
C ALA A 26 -15.81 -0.28 -51.98
N ASP A 27 -14.93 -0.87 -52.81
CA ASP A 27 -13.87 -1.75 -52.35
C ASP A 27 -12.78 -0.94 -51.63
N GLU A 28 -12.50 0.28 -52.10
CA GLU A 28 -11.56 1.20 -51.42
C GLU A 28 -12.10 1.66 -50.05
N VAL A 29 -13.40 1.96 -49.98
CA VAL A 29 -14.06 2.34 -48.73
C VAL A 29 -14.08 1.16 -47.74
N ASP A 30 -14.41 -0.04 -48.21
CA ASP A 30 -14.45 -1.23 -47.36
C ASP A 30 -13.05 -1.57 -46.83
N ALA A 31 -12.01 -1.52 -47.67
CA ALA A 31 -10.63 -1.75 -47.24
C ALA A 31 -10.16 -0.72 -46.19
N PHE A 32 -10.57 0.53 -46.32
CA PHE A 32 -10.28 1.54 -45.31
C PHE A 32 -11.06 1.29 -44.01
N LEU A 33 -12.34 0.92 -44.11
CA LEU A 33 -13.17 0.64 -42.94
C LEU A 33 -12.73 -0.61 -42.19
N ASP A 34 -12.16 -1.61 -42.86
CA ASP A 34 -11.53 -2.77 -42.20
C ASP A 34 -10.37 -2.34 -41.31
N GLY A 35 -9.50 -1.44 -41.79
CA GLY A 35 -8.40 -0.88 -40.99
C GLY A 35 -8.91 -0.06 -39.80
N VAL A 36 -9.89 0.81 -40.02
CA VAL A 36 -10.53 1.58 -38.94
C VAL A 36 -11.20 0.66 -37.93
N LEU A 37 -11.82 -0.43 -38.39
CA LEU A 37 -12.50 -1.40 -37.54
C LEU A 37 -11.52 -2.10 -36.60
N GLU A 38 -10.35 -2.50 -37.10
CA GLU A 38 -9.29 -3.13 -36.32
C GLU A 38 -8.80 -2.19 -35.20
N GLU A 39 -8.48 -0.94 -35.54
CA GLU A 39 -8.06 0.06 -34.55
C GLU A 39 -9.13 0.33 -33.50
N PHE A 40 -10.41 0.43 -33.90
CA PHE A 40 -11.51 0.62 -32.97
C PHE A 40 -11.70 -0.57 -32.03
N ARG A 41 -11.53 -1.80 -32.50
CA ARG A 41 -11.57 -3.00 -31.63
C ARG A 41 -10.46 -2.96 -30.60
N HIS A 42 -9.25 -2.65 -31.05
CA HIS A 42 -8.11 -2.53 -30.15
C HIS A 42 -8.34 -1.46 -29.08
N TYR A 43 -8.90 -0.32 -29.47
CA TYR A 43 -9.22 0.76 -28.54
C TYR A 43 -10.34 0.38 -27.56
N GLU A 44 -11.39 -0.29 -28.01
CA GLU A 44 -12.46 -0.80 -27.14
C GLU A 44 -11.91 -1.82 -26.13
N ASP A 45 -11.04 -2.72 -26.56
CA ASP A 45 -10.39 -3.71 -25.69
C ASP A 45 -9.45 -3.03 -24.69
N PHE A 46 -8.66 -2.05 -25.12
CA PHE A 46 -7.82 -1.24 -24.24
C PHE A 46 -8.66 -0.52 -23.17
N LEU A 47 -9.74 0.15 -23.58
CA LEU A 47 -10.64 0.83 -22.64
C LEU A 47 -11.29 -0.14 -21.66
N LYS A 48 -11.68 -1.33 -22.12
CA LYS A 48 -12.38 -2.30 -21.27
C LYS A 48 -11.46 -3.02 -20.28
N ASN A 49 -10.22 -3.28 -20.68
CA ASN A 49 -9.30 -4.10 -19.89
C ASN A 49 -8.27 -3.27 -19.12
N GLU A 50 -7.71 -2.25 -19.76
CA GLU A 50 -6.56 -1.51 -19.25
C GLU A 50 -6.97 -0.32 -18.38
N LEU A 51 -8.09 0.34 -18.70
CA LEU A 51 -8.61 1.43 -17.87
C LEU A 51 -8.99 0.96 -16.45
N PRO A 52 -9.72 -0.17 -16.25
CA PRO A 52 -10.02 -0.65 -14.91
C PRO A 52 -8.79 -1.18 -14.17
N ALA A 53 -7.79 -1.68 -14.90
CA ALA A 53 -6.51 -2.07 -14.30
C ALA A 53 -5.79 -0.84 -13.75
N LEU A 54 -5.76 0.25 -14.52
CA LEU A 54 -5.15 1.51 -14.12
C LEU A 54 -5.87 2.14 -12.91
N GLU A 55 -7.20 2.07 -12.86
CA GLU A 55 -7.97 2.51 -11.69
C GLU A 55 -7.65 1.69 -10.43
N LYS A 56 -7.53 0.36 -10.56
CA LYS A 56 -7.13 -0.52 -9.45
C LYS A 56 -5.72 -0.22 -8.97
N ASP A 57 -4.79 0.02 -9.88
CA ASP A 57 -3.40 0.36 -9.55
C ASP A 57 -3.32 1.72 -8.85
N GLY A 58 -4.09 2.70 -9.30
CA GLY A 58 -4.23 3.99 -8.62
C GLY A 58 -4.76 3.86 -7.19
N ALA A 59 -5.82 3.08 -6.99
CA ALA A 59 -6.37 2.81 -5.65
C ALA A 59 -5.36 2.09 -4.74
N LYS A 60 -4.60 1.14 -5.30
CA LYS A 60 -3.54 0.43 -4.58
C LYS A 60 -2.41 1.39 -4.18
N LEU A 61 -1.98 2.27 -5.08
CA LEU A 61 -0.96 3.28 -4.79
C LEU A 61 -1.41 4.22 -3.65
N GLU A 62 -2.66 4.67 -3.67
CA GLU A 62 -3.21 5.51 -2.60
C GLU A 62 -3.19 4.78 -1.25
N SER A 63 -3.59 3.50 -1.23
CA SER A 63 -3.57 2.69 0.00
C SER A 63 -2.17 2.48 0.56
N LEU A 64 -1.18 2.25 -0.32
CA LEU A 64 0.22 2.09 0.07
C LEU A 64 0.82 3.41 0.57
N SER A 65 0.46 4.53 -0.07
CA SER A 65 0.88 5.86 0.37
C SER A 65 0.37 6.18 1.77
N LYS A 66 -0.91 5.89 2.07
CA LYS A 66 -1.48 6.07 3.41
C LYS A 66 -0.76 5.22 4.44
N LYS A 67 -0.50 3.95 4.11
CA LYS A 67 0.21 3.03 5.01
C LYS A 67 1.65 3.46 5.27
N ASN A 68 2.35 3.98 4.27
CA ASN A 68 3.69 4.55 4.46
C ASN A 68 3.65 5.78 5.37
N GLN A 69 2.69 6.69 5.19
CA GLN A 69 2.53 7.84 6.08
C GLN A 69 2.26 7.42 7.54
N GLU A 70 1.39 6.43 7.75
CA GLU A 70 1.13 5.87 9.08
C GLU A 70 2.40 5.26 9.71
N LEU A 71 3.15 4.46 8.94
CA LEU A 71 4.40 3.86 9.39
C LEU A 71 5.48 4.91 9.69
N GLU A 72 5.56 5.99 8.91
CA GLU A 72 6.48 7.10 9.15
C GLU A 72 6.15 7.83 10.46
N ILE A 73 4.86 8.07 10.73
CA ILE A 73 4.39 8.65 12.00
C ILE A 73 4.72 7.71 13.16
N GLU A 74 4.43 6.41 13.02
CA GLU A 74 4.72 5.43 14.06
C GLU A 74 6.23 5.34 14.36
N LEU A 75 7.07 5.33 13.32
CA LEU A 75 8.52 5.38 13.46
C LEU A 75 9.00 6.68 14.12
N ALA A 76 8.38 7.82 13.83
CA ALA A 76 8.71 9.08 14.48
C ALA A 76 8.38 9.05 15.98
N VAL A 77 7.18 8.56 16.34
CA VAL A 77 6.75 8.41 17.73
C VAL A 77 7.63 7.41 18.48
N LEU A 78 7.96 6.27 17.86
CA LEU A 78 8.87 5.28 18.44
C LEU A 78 10.27 5.84 18.66
N LYS A 79 10.81 6.60 17.70
CA LYS A 79 12.11 7.28 17.84
C LYS A 79 12.08 8.34 18.94
N GLU A 80 11.01 9.11 19.04
CA GLU A 80 10.85 10.09 20.12
C GLU A 80 10.77 9.42 21.48
N LYS A 81 9.98 8.34 21.63
CA LYS A 81 9.96 7.53 22.85
C LYS A 81 11.35 6.98 23.18
N PHE A 82 12.07 6.47 22.19
CA PHE A 82 13.43 5.92 22.38
C PHE A 82 14.46 7.01 22.75
N ASN A 83 14.33 8.22 22.23
CA ASN A 83 15.18 9.36 22.60
C ASN A 83 14.81 9.95 23.97
N GLY A 84 13.53 9.92 24.34
CA GLY A 84 13.02 10.32 25.66
C GLY A 84 13.40 9.33 26.78
N LEU A 85 13.61 8.06 26.43
CA LEU A 85 14.41 7.14 27.23
C LEU A 85 15.88 7.59 27.15
N THR A 86 16.24 8.60 27.94
CA THR A 86 17.65 8.94 28.07
C THR A 86 18.42 7.69 28.48
N ARG A 87 19.57 7.44 27.85
CA ARG A 87 20.50 6.40 28.30
C ARG A 87 20.80 6.54 29.80
N HIS A 88 20.72 7.76 30.33
CA HIS A 88 20.86 8.08 31.75
C HIS A 88 19.76 7.43 32.60
N ASP A 89 18.48 7.58 32.28
CA ASP A 89 17.39 6.98 33.07
C ASP A 89 17.41 5.45 33.03
N THR A 90 17.75 4.86 31.89
CA THR A 90 17.87 3.38 31.79
C THR A 90 19.13 2.85 32.46
N LEU A 91 20.27 3.55 32.40
CA LEU A 91 21.48 3.17 33.11
C LEU A 91 21.33 3.37 34.62
N ASP A 92 20.73 4.47 35.08
CA ASP A 92 20.49 4.74 36.51
C ASP A 92 19.49 3.75 37.10
N VAL A 93 18.37 3.47 36.42
CA VAL A 93 17.40 2.46 36.90
C VAL A 93 18.06 1.07 36.93
N ASN A 94 18.85 0.71 35.92
CA ASN A 94 19.55 -0.59 35.92
C ASN A 94 20.68 -0.67 36.96
N GLN A 95 21.41 0.41 37.21
CA GLN A 95 22.44 0.47 38.25
C GLN A 95 21.81 0.40 39.65
N ASN A 96 20.74 1.16 39.89
CA ASN A 96 19.98 1.09 41.15
C ASN A 96 19.39 -0.31 41.37
N ASN A 97 18.81 -0.94 40.34
CA ASN A 97 18.32 -2.31 40.44
C ASN A 97 19.45 -3.31 40.77
N LEU A 98 20.62 -3.15 40.16
CA LEU A 98 21.79 -3.98 40.45
C LEU A 98 22.29 -3.80 41.90
N GLU A 99 22.29 -2.57 42.40
CA GLU A 99 22.64 -2.29 43.81
C GLU A 99 21.60 -2.86 44.78
N LEU A 100 20.31 -2.75 44.46
CA LEU A 100 19.23 -3.38 45.21
C LEU A 100 19.41 -4.90 45.26
N HIS A 101 19.72 -5.55 44.12
CA HIS A 101 20.00 -6.99 44.10
C HIS A 101 21.23 -7.38 44.92
N LYS A 102 22.33 -6.60 44.87
CA LYS A 102 23.51 -6.83 45.72
C LYS A 102 23.17 -6.72 47.20
N ARG A 103 22.39 -5.70 47.57
CA ARG A 103 21.94 -5.49 48.95
C ARG A 103 21.01 -6.58 49.44
N ILE A 104 20.04 -6.99 48.62
CA ILE A 104 19.17 -8.13 48.90
C ILE A 104 20.01 -9.39 49.12
N SER A 105 20.98 -9.69 48.25
CA SER A 105 21.84 -10.87 48.38
C SER A 105 22.70 -10.84 49.67
N LEU A 106 23.18 -9.67 50.09
CA LEU A 106 23.90 -9.53 51.35
C LEU A 106 22.98 -9.72 52.56
N LEU A 107 21.76 -9.19 52.51
CA LEU A 107 20.76 -9.36 53.55
C LEU A 107 20.31 -10.82 53.66
N GLU A 108 20.07 -11.50 52.54
CA GLU A 108 19.76 -12.94 52.50
C GLU A 108 20.89 -13.75 53.15
N LYS A 109 22.15 -13.49 52.78
CA LYS A 109 23.30 -14.17 53.40
C LYS A 109 23.41 -13.90 54.90
N ALA A 110 23.11 -12.68 55.34
CA ALA A 110 23.10 -12.33 56.77
C ALA A 110 21.99 -13.07 57.53
N LEU A 111 20.79 -13.17 56.94
CA LEU A 111 19.67 -13.93 57.51
C LEU A 111 19.99 -15.42 57.62
N TYR A 112 20.57 -16.03 56.57
CA TYR A 112 21.02 -17.43 56.63
C TYR A 112 22.05 -17.67 57.73
N ARG A 113 22.99 -16.73 57.95
CA ARG A 113 23.98 -16.80 59.04
C ARG A 113 23.34 -16.68 60.43
N LEU A 114 22.24 -15.94 60.54
CA LEU A 114 21.43 -15.81 61.75
C LEU A 114 20.48 -17.00 61.97
N GLY A 115 20.49 -18.00 61.07
CA GLY A 115 19.63 -19.18 61.15
C GLY A 115 18.18 -18.92 60.76
N GLN A 116 17.86 -17.74 60.20
CA GLN A 116 16.56 -17.45 59.61
C GLN A 116 16.58 -17.75 58.12
N ASP A 117 15.64 -18.59 57.67
CA ASP A 117 15.44 -18.89 56.25
C ASP A 117 14.63 -17.76 55.60
N PRO A 118 15.22 -16.96 54.67
CA PRO A 118 14.56 -15.84 54.03
C PRO A 118 13.31 -16.25 53.24
N THR A 119 13.23 -17.51 52.79
CA THR A 119 12.09 -18.02 52.02
C THR A 119 10.84 -18.29 52.86
N LYS A 120 10.96 -18.21 54.19
CA LYS A 120 9.88 -18.50 55.15
C LYS A 120 9.39 -17.27 55.90
N ILE A 121 9.95 -16.09 55.62
CA ILE A 121 9.51 -14.83 56.20
C ILE A 121 8.28 -14.37 55.41
N LYS A 122 7.08 -14.51 56.00
CA LYS A 122 5.81 -14.00 55.47
C LYS A 122 5.53 -12.61 55.97
#